data_AF-A0A956TE76-F1
#
_entry.id   AF-A0A956TE76-F1
#
_cell.length_a   1.000
_cell.length_b   1.000
_cell.length_c   1.000
_cell.angle_alpha   90.00
_cell.angle_beta   90.00
_cell.angle_gamma   90.00
#
_symmetry.space_group_name_H-M   'P 1'
#
loop_
_entity.id
_entity.type
_entity.pdbx_description
1 polymer ?
#
loop_
_entity_poly.entity_id
_entity_poly.type
_entity_poly.pdbx_seq_one_letter_code
_entity_poly.pdbx_strand_id
1 'polypeptide(L)'
;MIGWVGTAALILLATVLQSTHLHGLGPGGTTPDLVLLIVLAAGRHGGETAGSCAGFWGGLLIGAVRGGLEGPMAVLYVLAGWLAGAHQESSLLEMVLVGCLATVLMVLGESAIIAFLGLAGSLTLAGVAGLALLHGLCLVPLAVRSGN
;
A
#
# COMPACT_ATOMS: atom_id res chain seq x y z
N MET A 1 -15.05 -11.57 8.36
CA MET A 1 -14.86 -10.10 8.31
C MET A 1 -13.87 -9.73 9.40
N ILE A 2 -12.69 -9.20 9.06
CA ILE A 2 -11.82 -8.58 10.06
C ILE A 2 -12.52 -7.28 10.44
N GLY A 3 -12.93 -7.14 11.70
CA GLY A 3 -13.58 -5.92 12.17
C GLY A 3 -12.62 -4.73 12.10
N TRP A 4 -13.16 -3.50 12.15
CA TRP A 4 -12.39 -2.25 12.11
C TRP A 4 -11.20 -2.23 13.09
N VAL A 5 -11.39 -2.80 14.28
CA VAL A 5 -10.34 -2.96 15.30
C VAL A 5 -9.17 -3.83 14.80
N GLY A 6 -9.47 -4.91 14.08
CA GLY A 6 -8.46 -5.79 13.51
C GLY A 6 -7.66 -5.10 12.40
N THR A 7 -8.31 -4.33 11.52
CA THR A 7 -7.61 -3.55 10.48
C THR A 7 -6.68 -2.51 11.10
N ALA A 8 -7.14 -1.79 12.14
CA ALA A 8 -6.31 -0.83 12.85
C ALA A 8 -5.08 -1.48 13.52
N ALA A 9 -5.27 -2.62 14.20
CA ALA A 9 -4.18 -3.36 14.80
C ALA A 9 -3.15 -3.86 13.77
N LEU A 10 -3.64 -4.33 12.61
CA LEU A 10 -2.77 -4.75 11.51
C LEU A 10 -1.97 -3.58 10.93
N ILE A 11 -2.58 -2.40 10.75
CA ILE A 11 -1.88 -1.19 10.27
C ILE A 11 -0.75 -0.80 11.22
N LEU A 12 -1.01 -0.81 12.54
CA LEU A 12 0.00 -0.50 13.55
C LEU A 12 1.14 -1.53 13.53
N LEU A 13 0.82 -2.82 13.52
CA LEU A 13 1.81 -3.89 13.47
C LEU A 13 2.66 -3.83 12.19
N ALA A 14 2.02 -3.63 11.04
CA ALA A 14 2.68 -3.47 9.75
C ALA A 14 3.62 -2.27 9.74
N THR A 15 3.20 -1.14 10.31
CA THR A 15 4.02 0.07 10.42
C THR A 15 5.28 -0.19 11.25
N VAL A 16 5.15 -0.85 12.40
CA VAL A 16 6.30 -1.21 13.24
C VAL A 16 7.21 -2.18 12.51
N LEU A 17 6.68 -3.28 11.97
CA LEU A 17 7.48 -4.30 11.27
C LEU A 17 8.23 -3.73 10.07
N GLN A 18 7.57 -2.90 9.26
CA GLN A 18 8.19 -2.34 8.05
C GLN A 18 9.24 -1.27 8.36
N SER A 19 9.09 -0.55 9.48
CA SER A 19 10.06 0.48 9.91
C SER A 19 11.27 -0.08 10.66
N THR A 20 11.17 -1.28 11.25
CA THR A 20 12.26 -1.90 12.04
C THR A 20 12.93 -3.08 11.36
N HIS A 21 12.16 -4.09 10.94
CA HIS A 21 12.69 -5.40 10.55
C HIS A 21 12.78 -5.59 9.04
N LEU A 22 11.98 -4.87 8.25
CA LEU A 22 11.95 -5.04 6.79
C LEU A 22 12.69 -3.95 6.02
N HIS A 23 13.33 -3.02 6.74
CA HIS A 23 14.06 -1.92 6.11
C HIS A 23 15.15 -2.46 5.18
N GLY A 24 14.99 -2.24 3.87
CA GLY A 24 15.94 -2.68 2.85
C GLY A 24 15.90 -4.17 2.46
N LEU A 25 14.93 -4.95 2.94
CA LEU A 25 14.84 -6.40 2.67
C LEU A 25 14.10 -6.77 1.37
N GLY A 26 13.51 -5.81 0.66
CA GLY A 26 12.81 -6.06 -0.60
C GLY A 26 13.70 -6.00 -1.84
N PRO A 27 13.12 -6.26 -3.02
CA PRO A 27 13.84 -6.29 -4.29
C PRO A 27 14.60 -4.97 -4.55
N GLY A 28 15.88 -5.07 -4.90
CA GLY A 28 16.73 -3.90 -5.14
C GLY A 28 17.04 -3.05 -3.90
N GLY A 29 16.85 -3.60 -2.68
CA GLY A 29 17.04 -2.87 -1.43
C GLY A 29 15.87 -1.95 -1.06
N THR A 30 14.72 -2.12 -1.72
CA THR A 30 13.50 -1.36 -1.40
C THR A 30 12.76 -1.98 -0.21
N THR A 31 12.14 -1.17 0.64
CA THR A 31 11.36 -1.69 1.78
C THR A 31 9.95 -2.06 1.33
N PRO A 32 9.45 -3.29 1.61
CA PRO A 32 8.07 -3.65 1.32
C PRO A 32 7.06 -2.84 2.13
N ASP A 33 6.07 -2.28 1.45
CA ASP A 33 4.98 -1.54 2.08
C ASP A 33 3.85 -2.48 2.52
N LEU A 34 3.84 -2.83 3.80
CA LEU A 34 2.85 -3.71 4.39
C LEU A 34 1.53 -2.97 4.69
N VAL A 35 1.60 -1.67 5.00
CA VAL A 35 0.40 -0.86 5.21
C VAL A 35 -0.40 -0.77 3.91
N LEU A 36 0.28 -0.61 2.77
CA LEU A 36 -0.37 -0.61 1.46
C LEU A 36 -1.10 -1.92 1.19
N LEU A 37 -0.49 -3.06 1.49
CA LEU A 37 -1.15 -4.37 1.34
C LEU A 37 -2.44 -4.48 2.17
N ILE A 38 -2.41 -3.99 3.41
CA ILE A 38 -3.59 -4.00 4.29
C ILE A 38 -4.67 -3.06 3.75
N VAL A 39 -4.28 -1.89 3.25
CA VAL A 39 -5.21 -0.91 2.66
C VAL A 39 -5.88 -1.48 1.40
N LEU A 40 -5.12 -2.11 0.51
CA LEU A 40 -5.65 -2.79 -0.68
C LEU A 40 -6.58 -3.95 -0.29
N ALA A 41 -6.21 -4.74 0.71
CA ALA A 41 -7.06 -5.82 1.22
C ALA A 41 -8.35 -5.28 1.86
N ALA A 42 -8.28 -4.17 2.60
CA ALA A 42 -9.44 -3.52 3.21
C ALA A 42 -10.39 -2.96 2.14
N GLY A 43 -9.87 -2.32 1.08
CA GLY A 43 -10.66 -1.88 -0.06
C GLY A 43 -11.36 -3.04 -0.75
N ARG A 44 -10.62 -4.11 -1.03
CA ARG A 44 -11.17 -5.30 -1.70
C ARG A 44 -12.30 -5.97 -0.91
N HIS A 45 -12.20 -6.07 0.42
CA HIS A 45 -13.22 -6.78 1.22
C HIS A 45 -14.33 -5.87 1.75
N GLY A 46 -14.05 -4.58 1.96
CA GLY A 46 -14.97 -3.63 2.56
C GLY A 46 -15.45 -2.52 1.61
N GLY A 47 -15.05 -2.57 0.35
CA GLY A 47 -15.39 -1.59 -0.67
C GLY A 47 -14.57 -0.29 -0.58
N GLU A 48 -14.92 0.67 -1.44
CA GLU A 48 -14.24 1.97 -1.58
C GLU A 48 -14.11 2.73 -0.27
N THR A 49 -15.16 2.74 0.55
CA THR A 49 -15.20 3.50 1.81
C THR A 49 -14.28 2.90 2.86
N ALA A 50 -14.25 1.56 3.00
CA ALA A 50 -13.34 0.89 3.93
C ALA A 50 -11.88 1.04 3.50
N GLY A 51 -11.60 0.88 2.21
CA GLY A 51 -10.26 1.08 1.64
C GLY A 51 -9.77 2.51 1.82
N SER A 52 -10.61 3.50 1.52
CA SER A 52 -10.28 4.92 1.69
C SER A 52 -10.04 5.28 3.16
N CYS A 53 -10.86 4.77 4.08
CA CYS A 53 -10.70 5.01 5.51
C CYS A 53 -9.40 4.39 6.05
N ALA A 54 -9.13 3.13 5.70
CA ALA A 54 -7.87 2.46 6.04
C ALA A 54 -6.66 3.21 5.44
N GLY A 55 -6.78 3.66 4.20
CA GLY A 55 -5.77 4.43 3.50
C GLY A 55 -5.49 5.79 4.14
N PHE A 56 -6.52 6.51 4.57
CA PHE A 56 -6.37 7.79 5.24
C PHE A 56 -5.59 7.67 6.55
N TRP A 57 -6.03 6.78 7.44
CA TRP A 57 -5.38 6.59 8.74
C TRP A 57 -4.00 5.94 8.62
N GLY A 58 -3.85 4.95 7.74
CA GLY A 58 -2.57 4.32 7.45
C GLY A 58 -1.58 5.31 6.85
N GLY A 59 -2.01 6.13 5.89
CA GLY A 59 -1.17 7.12 5.24
C GLY A 59 -0.76 8.27 6.16
N LEU A 60 -1.66 8.73 7.06
CA LEU A 60 -1.29 9.69 8.11
C LEU A 60 -0.19 9.12 9.01
N LEU A 61 -0.36 7.87 9.46
CA LEU A 61 0.61 7.20 10.34
C LEU A 61 1.97 7.04 9.64
N ILE A 62 1.97 6.62 8.38
CA ILE A 62 3.20 6.47 7.58
C ILE A 62 3.86 7.82 7.32
N GLY A 63 3.09 8.86 7.01
CA GLY A 63 3.63 10.20 6.85
C GLY A 63 4.25 10.76 8.12
N ALA A 64 3.70 10.45 9.30
CA ALA A 64 4.26 10.83 10.58
C ALA A 64 5.59 10.11 10.86
N VAL A 65 5.65 8.79 10.62
CA VAL A 65 6.88 7.99 10.75
C VAL A 65 7.98 8.46 9.80
N ARG A 66 7.60 8.97 8.63
CA ARG A 66 8.52 9.49 7.60
C ARG A 66 8.93 10.95 7.80
N GLY A 67 8.54 11.58 8.91
CA GLY A 67 9.06 12.89 9.32
C GLY A 67 8.30 14.10 8.75
N GLY A 68 6.97 14.06 8.72
CA GLY A 68 6.14 15.24 8.40
C GLY A 68 5.48 15.21 7.02
N LEU A 69 5.21 14.02 6.49
CA LEU A 69 4.55 13.82 5.19
C LEU A 69 3.10 13.33 5.34
N GLU A 70 2.44 13.64 6.45
CA GLU A 70 1.13 13.09 6.84
C GLU A 70 0.08 13.32 5.76
N GLY A 71 -0.08 14.56 5.32
CA GLY A 71 -1.08 14.94 4.31
C GLY A 71 -0.85 14.27 2.95
N PRO A 72 0.32 14.46 2.31
CA PRO A 72 0.61 13.86 1.00
C PRO A 72 0.51 12.33 1.02
N MET A 73 1.03 11.66 2.05
CA MET A 73 0.94 10.21 2.14
C MET A 73 -0.51 9.76 2.35
N ALA A 74 -1.29 10.44 3.19
CA ALA A 74 -2.71 10.12 3.36
C ALA A 74 -3.48 10.14 2.03
N VAL A 75 -3.22 11.11 1.17
CA VAL A 75 -3.87 11.17 -0.17
C VAL A 75 -3.48 9.97 -1.02
N LEU A 76 -2.19 9.63 -1.10
CA LEU A 76 -1.74 8.51 -1.92
C LEU A 76 -2.33 7.17 -1.45
N TYR A 77 -2.34 6.91 -0.13
CA TYR A 77 -2.94 5.70 0.42
C TYR A 77 -4.47 5.66 0.29
N VAL A 78 -5.16 6.81 0.39
CA VAL A 78 -6.61 6.90 0.10
C VAL A 78 -6.88 6.49 -1.34
N LEU A 79 -6.13 7.01 -2.30
CA LEU A 79 -6.29 6.67 -3.72
C LEU A 79 -6.06 5.17 -3.96
N ALA A 80 -5.02 4.59 -3.34
CA ALA A 80 -4.76 3.16 -3.43
C ALA A 80 -5.91 2.32 -2.85
N GLY A 81 -6.40 2.67 -1.65
CA GLY A 81 -7.51 1.98 -1.00
C GLY A 81 -8.84 2.13 -1.75
N TRP A 82 -9.10 3.32 -2.28
CA TRP A 82 -10.25 3.59 -3.15
C TRP A 82 -10.19 2.76 -4.43
N LEU A 83 -9.04 2.74 -5.13
CA LEU A 83 -8.86 1.97 -6.36
C LEU A 83 -9.11 0.46 -6.14
N ALA A 84 -8.61 -0.09 -5.03
CA ALA A 84 -8.88 -1.48 -4.67
C ALA A 84 -10.35 -1.75 -4.35
N GLY A 85 -11.04 -0.81 -3.71
CA GLY A 85 -12.46 -0.92 -3.42
C GLY A 85 -13.36 -0.76 -4.64
N ALA A 86 -13.00 0.13 -5.57
CA ALA A 86 -13.71 0.32 -6.84
C ALA A 86 -13.66 -0.93 -7.72
N HIS A 87 -12.69 -1.81 -7.47
CA HIS A 87 -12.53 -3.09 -8.16
C HIS A 87 -12.75 -4.26 -7.19
N GLN A 88 -13.74 -4.16 -6.31
CA GLN A 88 -14.06 -5.19 -5.30
C GLN A 88 -14.50 -6.54 -5.88
N GLU A 89 -15.14 -6.56 -7.05
CA GLU A 89 -15.63 -7.80 -7.71
C GLU A 89 -14.79 -8.23 -8.92
N SER A 90 -13.64 -7.57 -9.13
CA SER A 90 -12.75 -7.83 -10.25
C SER A 90 -12.13 -9.24 -10.22
N SER A 91 -11.69 -9.71 -11.39
CA SER A 91 -10.95 -10.96 -11.55
C SER A 91 -9.59 -10.96 -10.83
N LEU A 92 -8.98 -12.15 -10.66
CA LEU A 92 -7.66 -12.30 -10.02
C LEU A 92 -6.59 -11.48 -10.74
N LEU A 93 -6.58 -11.49 -12.08
CA LEU A 93 -5.64 -10.70 -12.88
C LEU A 93 -5.81 -9.20 -12.60
N GLU A 94 -7.04 -8.70 -12.58
CA GLU A 94 -7.32 -7.30 -12.29
C GLU A 94 -6.86 -6.91 -10.89
N MET A 95 -7.01 -7.78 -9.89
CA MET A 95 -6.52 -7.49 -8.55
C MET A 95 -4.99 -7.43 -8.48
N VAL A 96 -4.28 -8.31 -9.20
CA VAL A 96 -2.82 -8.23 -9.34
C VAL A 96 -2.44 -6.92 -10.02
N LEU A 97 -3.14 -6.54 -11.09
CA LEU A 97 -2.89 -5.28 -11.81
C LEU A 97 -3.16 -4.05 -10.94
N VAL A 98 -4.23 -4.04 -10.15
CA VAL A 98 -4.55 -2.97 -9.19
C VAL A 98 -3.47 -2.86 -8.13
N GLY A 99 -2.99 -3.98 -7.58
CA GLY A 99 -1.87 -3.99 -6.63
C GLY A 99 -0.58 -3.44 -7.23
N CYS A 100 -0.24 -3.87 -8.44
CA CYS A 100 0.90 -3.34 -9.18
C CYS A 100 0.77 -1.84 -9.43
N LEU A 101 -0.39 -1.40 -9.94
CA LEU A 101 -0.65 0.00 -10.26
C LEU A 101 -0.59 0.88 -9.01
N ALA A 102 -1.25 0.47 -7.92
CA ALA A 102 -1.20 1.18 -6.65
C ALA A 102 0.25 1.31 -6.14
N THR A 103 1.05 0.25 -6.24
CA THR A 103 2.47 0.28 -5.84
C THR A 103 3.27 1.27 -6.69
N VAL A 104 3.09 1.24 -8.02
CA VAL A 104 3.78 2.18 -8.92
C VAL A 104 3.38 3.62 -8.62
N LEU A 105 2.08 3.89 -8.43
CA LEU A 105 1.58 5.22 -8.08
C LEU A 105 2.15 5.70 -6.74
N MET A 106 2.23 4.82 -5.75
CA MET A 106 2.80 5.12 -4.44
C MET A 106 4.28 5.48 -4.53
N VAL A 107 5.07 4.67 -5.23
CA VAL A 107 6.51 4.92 -5.39
C VAL A 107 6.77 6.20 -6.19
N LEU A 108 6.04 6.41 -7.28
CA LEU A 108 6.16 7.63 -8.08
C LEU A 108 5.72 8.86 -7.28
N GLY A 109 4.59 8.79 -6.57
CA GLY A 109 4.10 9.86 -5.71
C GLY A 109 5.08 10.22 -4.61
N GLU A 110 5.63 9.22 -3.92
CA GLU A 110 6.66 9.42 -2.90
C GLU A 110 7.91 10.06 -3.49
N SER A 111 8.39 9.57 -4.63
CA SER A 111 9.57 10.12 -5.30
C SER A 111 9.36 11.58 -5.75
N ALA A 112 8.16 11.94 -6.19
CA ALA A 112 7.81 13.31 -6.55
C ALA A 112 7.78 14.24 -5.34
N ILE A 113 7.25 13.77 -4.20
CA ILE A 113 7.27 14.51 -2.93
C ILE A 113 8.71 14.74 -2.47
N ILE A 114 9.55 13.71 -2.48
CA ILE A 114 10.97 13.80 -2.08
C ILE A 114 11.73 14.76 -3.00
N ALA A 115 11.51 14.67 -4.32
CA ALA A 115 12.12 15.57 -5.30
C ALA A 115 11.68 17.02 -5.10
N PHE A 116 10.39 17.26 -4.80
CA PHE A 116 9.87 18.60 -4.49
C PHE A 116 10.53 19.20 -3.25
N LEU A 117 10.88 18.38 -2.25
CA LEU A 117 11.62 18.80 -1.06
C LEU A 117 13.13 18.99 -1.30
N GLY A 118 13.60 18.83 -2.54
CA GLY A 118 15.02 19.01 -2.90
C GLY A 118 15.94 17.89 -2.43
N LEU A 119 15.38 16.75 -2.02
CA LEU A 119 16.15 15.59 -1.59
C LEU A 119 16.42 14.67 -2.79
N ALA A 120 17.65 14.13 -2.87
CA ALA A 120 18.02 13.17 -3.90
C ALA A 120 17.47 11.77 -3.54
N GLY A 121 16.40 11.34 -4.21
CA GLY A 121 15.90 9.97 -4.13
C GLY A 121 16.57 9.06 -5.16
N SER A 122 16.98 7.86 -4.76
CA SER A 122 17.42 6.82 -5.71
C SER A 122 16.23 5.98 -6.18
N LEU A 123 15.83 6.14 -7.44
CA LEU A 123 14.80 5.31 -8.08
C LEU A 123 15.48 4.17 -8.85
N THR A 124 15.39 2.94 -8.32
CA THR A 124 15.85 1.75 -9.05
C THR A 124 14.67 1.10 -9.75
N LEU A 125 14.66 1.12 -11.09
CA LEU A 125 13.57 0.59 -11.90
C LEU A 125 13.31 -0.91 -11.63
N ALA A 126 14.38 -1.67 -11.37
CA ALA A 126 14.31 -3.07 -10.95
C ALA A 126 13.64 -3.26 -9.56
N GLY A 127 13.91 -2.35 -8.62
CA GLY A 127 13.27 -2.36 -7.29
C GLY A 127 11.78 -2.06 -7.38
N VAL A 128 11.38 -1.05 -8.17
CA VAL A 128 9.96 -0.71 -8.38
C VAL A 128 9.20 -1.86 -9.03
N ALA A 129 9.75 -2.44 -10.10
CA ALA A 129 9.14 -3.57 -10.79
C ALA A 129 9.02 -4.80 -9.87
N GLY A 130 10.07 -5.10 -9.11
CA GLY A 130 10.07 -6.21 -8.15
C GLY A 130 9.04 -6.01 -7.04
N LEU A 131 8.94 -4.80 -6.50
CA LEU A 131 7.98 -4.48 -5.45
C LEU A 131 6.54 -4.55 -5.94
N ALA A 132 6.25 -3.97 -7.12
CA ALA A 132 4.92 -4.02 -7.73
C ALA A 132 4.46 -5.47 -7.96
N LEU A 133 5.34 -6.33 -8.49
CA LEU A 133 5.03 -7.75 -8.67
C LEU A 133 4.82 -8.46 -7.33
N LEU A 134 5.66 -8.20 -6.33
CA LEU A 134 5.54 -8.79 -5.00
C LEU A 134 4.19 -8.41 -4.36
N HIS A 135 3.82 -7.14 -4.41
CA HIS A 135 2.55 -6.67 -3.87
C HIS A 135 1.35 -7.25 -4.62
N GLY A 136 1.39 -7.26 -5.96
CA GLY A 136 0.34 -7.89 -6.78
C GLY A 136 0.17 -9.38 -6.47
N LEU A 137 1.27 -10.13 -6.34
CA LEU A 137 1.24 -11.56 -6.03
C LEU A 137 0.79 -11.84 -4.59
N CYS A 138 1.18 -11.02 -3.62
CA CYS A 138 0.74 -11.15 -2.23
C CYS A 138 -0.77 -11.00 -2.05
N LEU A 139 -1.45 -10.33 -2.98
CA LEU A 139 -2.91 -10.23 -2.95
C LEU A 139 -3.60 -11.50 -3.46
N VAL A 140 -2.94 -12.35 -4.26
CA VAL A 140 -3.55 -13.55 -4.89
C VAL A 140 -4.35 -14.44 -3.91
N PRO A 141 -3.84 -14.79 -2.71
CA PRO A 141 -4.59 -15.59 -1.75
C PRO A 141 -5.91 -14.94 -1.30
N LEU A 142 -6.00 -13.61 -1.35
CA LEU A 142 -7.20 -12.85 -0.99
C LEU A 142 -8.28 -12.94 -2.09
N ALA A 143 -7.92 -13.09 -3.37
CA ALA A 143 -8.90 -13.29 -4.44
C ALA A 143 -9.57 -14.66 -4.38
N VAL A 144 -8.81 -15.72 -4.05
CA VAL A 144 -9.30 -17.10 -4.04
C VAL A 144 -10.45 -17.30 -3.04
N ARG A 145 -10.51 -16.50 -1.98
CA ARG A 145 -11.53 -16.61 -0.93
C ARG A 145 -12.89 -15.98 -1.29
N SER A 146 -12.98 -15.16 -2.35
CA SER A 146 -14.25 -14.52 -2.75
C SER A 146 -15.07 -15.33 -3.78
N GLY A 147 -14.54 -16.46 -4.28
CA GLY A 147 -15.18 -17.29 -5.31
C GLY A 147 -15.88 -18.57 -4.79
N ASN A 148 -16.03 -18.73 -3.47
CA ASN A 148 -16.78 -19.81 -2.81
C ASN A 148 -17.90 -19.22 -1.96
#